data_AF-A0A0R3QDS0-F1
#
_entry.id   AF-A0A0R3QDS0-F1
#
_cell.length_a   1.000
_cell.length_b   1.000
_cell.length_c   1.000
_cell.angle_alpha   90.00
_cell.angle_beta   90.00
_cell.angle_gamma   90.00
#
_symmetry.space_group_name_H-M   'P 1'
#
loop_
_entity.id
_entity.type
_entity.pdbx_description
1 polymer ?
#
loop_
_entity_poly.entity_id
_entity_poly.type
_entity_poly.pdbx_seq_one_letter_code
_entity_poly.pdbx_strand_id
1 'polypeptide(L)'
;LSAVLRPHQREGVKFMYDCVTGVRIPSAHGCIMADEMGLGKTLQCITLMWTLLRQGPDAKPTLNKTVIVCPSSLVKNWDKEIRKWLGGRVNALPVDSGGKDEIDRNLGLSDILSDISGSLYSFCR
;
A
#
# COMPACT_ATOMS: atom_id res chain seq x y z
N LEU A 1 -14.26 -3.70 -0.09
CA LEU A 1 -13.75 -2.37 0.31
C LEU A 1 -14.52 -1.23 -0.33
N SER A 2 -14.97 -1.37 -1.59
CA SER A 2 -15.75 -0.34 -2.31
C SER A 2 -16.99 0.19 -1.55
N ALA A 3 -17.67 -0.67 -0.78
CA ALA A 3 -18.83 -0.27 0.03
C ALA A 3 -18.51 0.75 1.14
N VAL A 4 -17.27 0.80 1.62
CA VAL A 4 -16.83 1.67 2.73
C VAL A 4 -16.27 3.01 2.22
N LEU A 5 -15.75 3.03 0.99
CA LEU A 5 -15.13 4.21 0.40
C LEU A 5 -16.18 5.28 0.07
N ARG A 6 -15.89 6.52 0.49
CA ARG A 6 -16.64 7.72 0.07
C ARG A 6 -16.42 8.00 -1.43
N PRO A 7 -17.31 8.74 -2.11
CA PRO A 7 -17.20 8.99 -3.55
C PRO A 7 -15.81 9.50 -3.99
N HIS A 8 -15.28 10.54 -3.33
CA HIS A 8 -13.94 11.07 -3.63
C HIS A 8 -12.81 10.04 -3.42
N GLN A 9 -12.95 9.12 -2.46
CA GLN A 9 -11.96 8.08 -2.22
C GLN A 9 -11.97 7.02 -3.33
N ARG A 10 -13.16 6.74 -3.91
CA ARG A 10 -13.27 5.83 -5.06
C ARG A 10 -12.59 6.45 -6.29
N GLU A 11 -12.78 7.75 -6.49
CA GLU A 11 -12.10 8.49 -7.55
C GLU A 11 -10.58 8.49 -7.36
N GLY A 12 -10.09 8.75 -6.13
CA GLY A 12 -8.67 8.68 -5.82
C GLY A 12 -8.06 7.29 -6.05
N VAL A 13 -8.74 6.22 -5.65
CA VAL A 13 -8.29 4.84 -5.91
C VAL A 13 -8.25 4.54 -7.40
N LYS A 14 -9.27 4.95 -8.16
CA LYS A 14 -9.31 4.77 -9.62
C LYS A 14 -8.16 5.53 -10.29
N PHE A 15 -7.94 6.78 -9.89
CA PHE A 15 -6.84 7.59 -10.40
C PHE A 15 -5.48 6.92 -10.15
N MET A 16 -5.23 6.44 -8.93
CA MET A 16 -4.00 5.73 -8.63
C MET A 16 -3.85 4.45 -9.45
N TYR A 17 -4.92 3.67 -9.59
CA TYR A 17 -4.92 2.44 -10.39
C TYR A 17 -4.52 2.73 -11.84
N ASP A 18 -5.17 3.70 -12.48
CA ASP A 18 -4.88 4.08 -13.87
C ASP A 18 -3.44 4.56 -14.07
N CYS A 19 -2.87 5.23 -13.04
CA CYS A 19 -1.47 5.66 -13.04
C CYS A 19 -0.49 4.48 -12.92
N VAL A 20 -0.71 3.56 -11.97
CA VAL A 20 0.24 2.45 -11.74
C VAL A 20 0.16 1.38 -12.83
N THR A 21 -1.00 1.20 -13.48
CA THR A 21 -1.14 0.26 -14.61
C THR A 21 -0.70 0.85 -15.95
N GLY A 22 -0.26 2.11 -15.99
CA GLY A 22 0.18 2.78 -17.23
C GLY A 22 -0.95 3.12 -18.20
N VAL A 23 -2.22 3.06 -17.75
CA VAL A 23 -3.39 3.44 -18.55
C VAL A 23 -3.43 4.96 -18.76
N ARG A 24 -3.01 5.72 -17.74
CA ARG A 24 -3.03 7.18 -17.80
C ARG A 24 -1.86 7.77 -18.59
N ILE A 25 -0.65 7.26 -18.37
CA ILE A 25 0.58 7.67 -19.06
C ILE A 25 1.30 6.38 -19.50
N PRO A 26 1.40 6.10 -20.80
CA PRO A 26 2.12 4.93 -21.29
C PRO A 26 3.56 4.93 -20.79
N SER A 27 4.05 3.76 -20.39
CA SER A 27 5.41 3.55 -19.84
C SER A 27 5.70 4.23 -18.50
N ALA A 28 4.71 4.84 -17.84
CA ALA A 28 4.83 5.34 -16.47
C ALA A 28 3.94 4.54 -15.52
N HIS A 29 4.50 4.12 -14.39
CA HIS A 29 3.85 3.23 -13.41
C HIS A 29 3.84 3.81 -11.99
N GLY A 30 3.93 5.14 -11.89
CA GLY A 30 3.99 5.87 -10.62
C GLY A 30 2.81 6.80 -10.43
N CYS A 31 2.49 7.11 -9.18
CA CYS A 31 1.43 8.05 -8.82
C CYS A 31 1.83 8.86 -7.58
N ILE A 32 1.47 10.14 -7.56
CA ILE A 32 1.59 11.01 -6.38
C ILE A 32 0.17 11.41 -5.97
N MET A 33 -0.23 11.18 -4.71
CA MET A 33 -1.43 11.80 -4.17
C MET A 33 -1.04 13.04 -3.38
N ALA A 34 -1.62 14.18 -3.75
CA ALA A 34 -1.43 15.47 -3.10
C ALA A 34 -2.71 15.96 -2.41
N ASP A 35 -3.63 15.06 -2.08
CA ASP A 35 -4.89 15.39 -1.41
C ASP A 35 -4.65 15.95 0.00
N GLU A 36 -5.56 16.78 0.49
CA GLU A 36 -5.53 17.34 1.85
C GLU A 36 -5.43 16.25 2.94
N MET A 37 -4.82 16.62 4.08
CA MET A 37 -4.76 15.75 5.26
C MET A 37 -6.18 15.43 5.75
N GLY A 38 -6.41 14.18 6.18
CA GLY A 38 -7.71 13.76 6.72
C GLY A 38 -8.69 13.13 5.73
N LEU A 39 -8.43 13.16 4.41
CA LEU A 39 -9.27 12.51 3.38
C LEU A 39 -9.19 10.97 3.34
N GLY A 40 -8.47 10.35 4.27
CA GLY A 40 -8.35 8.89 4.38
C GLY A 40 -7.45 8.26 3.31
N LYS A 41 -6.35 8.94 2.95
CA LYS A 41 -5.33 8.44 1.99
C LYS A 41 -4.85 7.02 2.32
N THR A 42 -4.68 6.69 3.61
CA THR A 42 -4.31 5.34 4.06
C THR A 42 -5.28 4.28 3.57
N LEU A 43 -6.59 4.51 3.71
CA LEU A 43 -7.62 3.57 3.23
C LEU A 43 -7.61 3.46 1.69
N GLN A 44 -7.35 4.57 0.99
CA GLN A 44 -7.20 4.55 -0.46
C GLN A 44 -6.00 3.69 -0.89
N CYS A 45 -4.83 3.86 -0.26
CA CYS A 45 -3.64 3.03 -0.49
C CYS A 45 -3.90 1.55 -0.22
N ILE A 46 -4.53 1.23 0.92
CA ILE A 46 -4.87 -0.17 1.28
C ILE A 46 -5.81 -0.78 0.24
N THR A 47 -6.79 0.00 -0.25
CA THR A 47 -7.72 -0.47 -1.28
C THR A 47 -6.99 -0.75 -2.59
N LEU A 48 -6.10 0.16 -3.02
CA LEU A 48 -5.30 0.00 -4.23
C LEU A 48 -4.44 -1.26 -4.14
N MET A 49 -3.65 -1.39 -3.08
CA MET A 49 -2.82 -2.55 -2.83
C MET A 49 -3.63 -3.85 -2.85
N TRP A 50 -4.74 -3.90 -2.12
CA TRP A 50 -5.61 -5.09 -2.10
C TRP A 50 -6.14 -5.43 -3.50
N THR A 51 -6.48 -4.41 -4.29
CA THR A 51 -6.91 -4.58 -5.69
C THR A 51 -5.79 -5.21 -6.51
N LEU A 52 -4.58 -4.68 -6.45
CA LEU A 52 -3.45 -5.19 -7.23
C LEU A 52 -3.00 -6.60 -6.80
N LEU A 53 -3.11 -6.95 -5.52
CA LEU A 53 -2.80 -8.28 -5.00
C LEU A 53 -3.83 -9.35 -5.38
N ARG A 54 -5.04 -8.96 -5.77
CA ARG A 54 -6.15 -9.90 -6.00
C ARG A 54 -6.72 -9.85 -7.41
N GLN A 55 -6.48 -8.76 -8.11
CA GLN A 55 -7.09 -8.44 -9.40
C GLN A 55 -6.01 -7.89 -10.33
N GLY A 56 -6.28 -8.05 -11.62
CA GLY A 56 -5.42 -7.62 -12.71
C GLY A 56 -5.99 -8.07 -14.04
N PRO A 57 -5.35 -7.68 -15.15
CA PRO A 57 -5.66 -8.21 -16.47
C PRO A 57 -5.62 -9.75 -16.43
N ASP A 58 -6.55 -10.40 -17.13
CA ASP A 58 -6.66 -11.87 -17.19
C ASP A 58 -7.01 -12.59 -15.87
N ALA A 59 -7.67 -11.89 -14.94
CA ALA A 59 -8.10 -12.43 -13.64
C ALA A 59 -6.97 -12.97 -12.77
N LYS A 60 -5.74 -12.48 -12.99
CA LYS A 60 -4.55 -12.78 -12.18
C LYS A 60 -4.16 -11.57 -11.33
N PRO A 61 -3.52 -11.78 -10.17
CA PRO A 61 -2.91 -10.70 -9.40
C PRO A 61 -1.94 -9.89 -10.26
N THR A 62 -2.03 -8.57 -10.19
CA THR A 62 -1.06 -7.66 -10.82
C THR A 62 0.27 -7.67 -10.07
N LEU A 63 0.22 -7.87 -8.74
CA LEU A 63 1.38 -7.96 -7.85
C LEU A 63 1.23 -9.16 -6.92
N ASN A 64 2.37 -9.76 -6.55
CA ASN A 64 2.40 -10.84 -5.54
C ASN A 64 2.79 -10.34 -4.16
N LYS A 65 3.57 -9.26 -4.09
CA LYS A 65 4.03 -8.64 -2.85
C LYS A 65 3.94 -7.12 -2.93
N THR A 66 3.79 -6.45 -1.79
CA THR A 66 3.78 -4.98 -1.73
C THR A 66 4.61 -4.46 -0.56
N VAL A 67 5.28 -3.33 -0.75
CA VAL A 67 6.06 -2.66 0.30
C VAL A 67 5.44 -1.30 0.63
N ILE A 68 5.19 -1.01 1.91
CA ILE A 68 4.77 0.31 2.40
C ILE A 68 5.90 0.93 3.22
N VAL A 69 6.57 1.92 2.64
CA VAL A 69 7.57 2.70 3.37
C VAL A 69 6.88 3.82 4.13
N CYS A 70 7.12 3.91 5.43
CA CYS A 70 6.59 4.99 6.27
C CYS A 70 7.53 5.31 7.45
N PRO A 71 7.40 6.49 8.09
CA PRO A 71 8.10 6.77 9.33
C PRO A 71 7.86 5.69 10.39
N SER A 72 8.87 5.40 11.22
CA SER A 72 8.81 4.34 12.24
C SER A 72 7.64 4.49 13.21
N SER A 73 7.27 5.72 13.56
CA SER A 73 6.12 6.04 14.41
C SER A 73 4.78 5.62 13.81
N LEU A 74 4.70 5.43 12.49
CA LEU A 74 3.47 5.09 11.76
C LEU A 74 3.36 3.60 11.41
N VAL A 75 4.42 2.80 11.52
CA VAL A 75 4.41 1.36 11.18
C VAL A 75 3.27 0.61 11.90
N LYS A 76 3.17 0.80 13.23
CA LYS A 76 2.12 0.19 14.05
C LYS A 76 0.72 0.69 13.69
N ASN A 77 0.60 1.92 13.21
CA ASN A 77 -0.68 2.47 12.76
C ASN A 77 -1.10 1.84 11.43
N TRP A 78 -0.17 1.66 10.50
CA TRP A 78 -0.41 0.95 9.23
C TRP A 78 -0.82 -0.50 9.44
N ASP A 79 -0.13 -1.26 10.30
CA ASP A 79 -0.52 -2.64 10.62
C ASP A 79 -1.96 -2.71 11.19
N LYS A 80 -2.32 -1.82 12.12
CA LYS A 80 -3.68 -1.72 12.66
C LYS A 80 -4.72 -1.43 11.58
N GLU A 81 -4.46 -0.46 10.70
CA GLU A 81 -5.39 -0.10 9.63
C GLU A 81 -5.52 -1.24 8.60
N ILE A 82 -4.43 -1.92 8.23
CA ILE A 82 -4.46 -3.09 7.34
C ILE A 82 -5.32 -4.20 7.97
N ARG A 83 -5.09 -4.54 9.24
CA ARG A 83 -5.87 -5.55 9.96
C ARG A 83 -7.34 -5.16 10.06
N LYS A 84 -7.63 -3.90 10.37
CA LYS A 84 -9.00 -3.34 10.48
C LYS A 84 -9.77 -3.45 9.16
N TRP A 85 -9.16 -3.07 8.03
CA TRP A 85 -9.87 -3.03 6.75
C TRP A 85 -9.87 -4.35 6.01
N LEU A 86 -8.79 -5.14 6.12
CA LEU A 86 -8.64 -6.41 5.41
C LEU A 86 -9.00 -7.63 6.25
N GLY A 87 -9.19 -7.48 7.56
CA GLY A 87 -9.66 -8.56 8.44
C GLY A 87 -8.77 -9.80 8.43
N GLY A 88 -7.45 -9.64 8.32
CA GLY A 88 -6.49 -10.75 8.26
C GLY A 88 -6.39 -11.46 6.90
N ARG A 89 -7.06 -10.95 5.85
CA ARG A 89 -6.94 -11.49 4.48
C ARG A 89 -5.57 -11.31 3.85
N VAL A 90 -4.71 -10.49 4.46
CA VAL A 90 -3.32 -10.33 4.07
C VAL A 90 -2.44 -10.43 5.31
N ASN A 91 -1.30 -11.11 5.17
CA ASN A 91 -0.29 -11.19 6.20
C ASN A 91 0.66 -9.99 6.09
N ALA A 92 0.43 -8.96 6.90
CA ALA A 92 1.32 -7.81 7.02
C ALA A 92 2.45 -8.12 8.01
N LEU A 93 3.69 -7.88 7.59
CA LEU A 93 4.87 -7.94 8.44
C LEU A 93 5.30 -6.50 8.79
N PRO A 94 4.89 -5.95 9.95
CA PRO A 94 5.42 -4.68 10.42
C PRO A 94 6.90 -4.86 10.77
N VAL A 95 7.77 -4.11 10.10
CA VAL A 95 9.19 -4.03 10.42
C VAL A 95 9.47 -2.64 10.97
N ASP A 96 9.80 -2.57 12.26
CA ASP A 96 10.45 -1.40 12.87
C ASP A 96 11.88 -1.77 13.24
N SER A 97 12.75 -0.75 13.35
CA SER A 97 14.18 -0.84 13.63
C SER A 97 14.59 -2.09 14.44
N GLY A 98 15.32 -3.01 13.80
CA GLY A 98 15.78 -4.28 14.36
C GLY A 98 17.11 -4.73 13.74
N GLY A 99 17.74 -5.77 14.27
CA GLY A 99 18.98 -6.31 13.71
C GLY A 99 18.76 -6.79 12.28
N LYS A 100 19.70 -6.50 11.36
CA LYS A 100 19.60 -6.88 9.93
C LYS A 100 19.25 -8.37 9.73
N ASP A 101 19.82 -9.24 10.57
CA ASP A 101 19.60 -10.69 10.50
C ASP A 101 18.19 -11.14 10.92
N GLU A 102 17.50 -10.35 11.74
CA GLU A 102 16.11 -10.60 12.13
C GLU A 102 15.16 -10.15 11.03
N ILE A 103 15.46 -9.02 10.41
CA ILE A 103 14.70 -8.50 9.27
C ILE A 103 14.81 -9.48 8.10
N ASP A 104 16.02 -9.86 7.70
CA ASP A 104 16.27 -10.76 6.55
C ASP A 104 15.58 -12.13 6.70
N ARG A 105 15.51 -12.69 7.91
CA ARG A 105 14.78 -13.95 8.16
C ARG A 105 13.27 -13.78 7.99
N ASN A 106 12.73 -12.64 8.42
CA ASN A 106 11.29 -12.38 8.35
C ASN A 106 10.85 -12.02 6.91
N LEU A 107 11.73 -11.39 6.12
CA LEU A 107 11.48 -11.05 4.70
C LEU A 107 11.13 -12.26 3.82
N GLY A 108 11.64 -13.45 4.17
CA GLY A 108 11.39 -14.68 3.43
C GLY A 108 9.95 -15.21 3.50
N LEU A 109 9.15 -14.76 4.48
CA LEU A 109 7.87 -15.39 4.85
C LEU A 109 6.62 -14.51 4.63
N SER A 110 6.76 -13.25 4.24
CA SER A 110 5.64 -12.30 4.17
C SER A 110 5.30 -11.81 2.75
N ASP A 111 4.01 -11.52 2.55
CA ASP A 111 3.44 -10.97 1.31
C ASP A 111 3.45 -9.43 1.29
N ILE A 112 3.50 -8.78 2.46
CA ILE A 112 3.60 -7.32 2.58
C ILE A 112 4.72 -6.95 3.54
N LEU A 113 5.60 -6.05 3.10
CA LEU A 113 6.66 -5.47 3.91
C LEU A 113 6.32 -4.01 4.24
N SER A 114 6.61 -3.57 5.46
CA SER A 114 6.73 -2.14 5.73
C SER A 114 8.20 -1.81 5.99
N ASP A 115 8.97 -1.54 4.94
CA ASP A 115 10.42 -1.39 5.07
C ASP A 115 10.84 0.05 5.42
N ILE A 116 11.90 0.17 6.21
CA ILE A 116 12.64 1.41 6.48
C ILE A 116 14.06 1.18 5.97
N SER A 117 14.27 1.50 4.70
CA SER A 117 15.57 1.78 4.14
C SER A 117 15.48 3.14 3.44
N GLY A 118 16.31 4.07 3.88
CA GLY A 118 16.32 5.44 3.38
C GLY A 118 16.55 5.50 1.88
N SER A 119 15.49 5.67 1.12
CA SER A 119 15.36 6.55 -0.06
C SER A 119 14.00 6.30 -0.71
N LEU A 120 12.98 7.05 -0.31
CA LEU A 120 11.98 7.57 -1.24
C LEU A 120 11.26 8.74 -0.58
N TYR A 121 11.37 9.89 -1.22
CA TYR A 121 10.87 11.16 -0.76
C TYR A 121 9.35 11.17 -0.59
N SER A 122 8.93 11.82 0.50
CA SER A 122 7.70 12.59 0.64
C SER A 122 6.39 11.86 0.33
N PHE A 123 5.78 11.28 1.37
CA PHE A 123 4.34 11.12 1.39
C PHE A 123 3.79 11.47 2.77
N CYS A 124 2.97 12.53 2.81
CA CYS A 124 2.51 13.26 4.00
C CYS A 124 3.61 14.08 4.70
N ARG A 125 4.02 15.18 4.06
CA ARG A 125 4.19 16.42 4.83
C ARG A 125 2.95 17.28 4.69
#